data_AF-A0A955DG90-F1
#
_entry.id   AF-A0A955DG90-F1
#
_cell.length_a   1.000
_cell.length_b   1.000
_cell.length_c   1.000
_cell.angle_alpha   90.00
_cell.angle_beta   90.00
_cell.angle_gamma   90.00
#
_symmetry.space_group_name_H-M   'P 1'
#
loop_
_entity.id
_entity.type
_entity.pdbx_description
1 polymer ?
#
loop_
_entity_poly.entity_id
_entity_poly.type
_entity_poly.pdbx_seq_one_letter_code
_entity_poly.pdbx_strand_id
1 'polypeptide(L)'
;HESGSRVVVLLADGMLRCAMYDSAAAFRSGWKRIFIEACKRKPARLRKHAWRVFVLGPAASSVIALTLAAGVAQTVVHAAGPGPMLLGAALAAAAAQGAVVAWVYRIGGAPIAAAALFPVGSAILARLLWEASADLRARRPITWAGREYVLEPR
;
A
#
# COMPACT_ATOMS: atom_id res chain seq x y z
N HIS A 1 -1.54 32.63 9.66
CA HIS A 1 -0.45 31.81 10.19
C HIS A 1 -0.37 32.13 11.68
N GLU A 2 -1.16 31.48 12.54
CA GLU A 2 -1.11 31.69 14.01
C GLU A 2 -2.05 30.69 14.72
N SER A 3 -1.54 29.49 14.96
CA SER A 3 -1.86 28.67 16.13
C SER A 3 -0.92 27.47 16.02
N GLY A 4 0.05 27.42 16.93
CA GLY A 4 1.06 26.38 17.01
C GLY A 4 0.45 25.05 17.41
N SER A 5 -0.28 24.42 16.48
CA SER A 5 -0.75 23.04 16.62
C SER A 5 0.47 22.15 16.81
N ARG A 6 0.73 21.75 18.04
CA ARG A 6 1.70 20.70 18.35
C ARG A 6 1.18 19.44 17.65
N VAL A 7 1.83 19.06 16.56
CA VAL A 7 1.57 17.78 15.89
C VAL A 7 2.07 16.71 16.85
N VAL A 8 1.16 16.18 17.67
CA VAL A 8 1.45 15.05 18.54
C VAL A 8 1.28 13.79 17.70
N VAL A 9 2.40 13.13 17.43
CA VAL A 9 2.39 11.76 16.90
C VAL A 9 2.21 10.84 18.09
N LEU A 10 0.99 10.38 18.32
CA LEU A 10 0.69 9.38 19.33
C LEU A 10 1.04 8.01 18.75
N LEU A 11 2.12 7.40 19.24
CA LEU A 11 2.36 5.97 19.06
C LEU A 11 1.30 5.24 19.89
N ALA A 12 0.34 4.63 19.20
CA ALA A 12 -0.69 3.80 19.83
C ALA A 12 -0.07 2.47 20.28
N ASP A 13 0.75 2.53 21.32
CA ASP A 13 1.34 1.34 21.92
C ASP A 13 0.26 0.60 22.71
N GLY A 14 -0.05 -0.63 22.32
CA GLY A 14 -0.98 -1.53 23.02
C GLY A 14 -2.49 -1.32 22.82
N MET A 15 -2.95 -0.32 22.06
CA MET A 15 -4.39 -0.09 21.84
C MET A 15 -4.93 -0.92 20.65
N LEU A 16 -5.31 -2.17 20.92
CA LEU A 16 -5.63 -3.19 19.91
C LEU A 16 -6.93 -2.99 19.10
N ARG A 17 -7.79 -2.01 19.43
CA ARG A 17 -9.00 -1.73 18.63
C ARG A 17 -9.54 -0.33 18.89
N CYS A 18 -9.16 0.63 18.05
CA CYS A 18 -9.92 1.87 17.91
C CYS A 18 -10.91 1.66 16.76
N ALA A 19 -12.16 1.29 17.08
CA ALA A 19 -13.24 1.19 16.10
C ALA A 19 -13.70 2.61 15.73
N MET A 20 -12.85 3.36 15.02
CA MET A 20 -13.16 4.72 14.55
C MET A 20 -14.20 4.73 13.41
N TYR A 21 -14.46 3.56 12.81
CA TYR A 21 -15.36 3.41 11.68
C TYR A 21 -16.28 2.21 11.88
N ASP A 22 -17.58 2.41 11.68
CA ASP A 22 -18.60 1.37 11.82
C ASP A 22 -18.66 0.43 10.60
N SER A 23 -18.01 0.81 9.49
CA SER A 23 -17.98 0.01 8.26
C SER A 23 -16.68 0.18 7.47
N ALA A 24 -16.37 -0.82 6.64
CA ALA A 24 -15.27 -0.75 5.69
C ALA A 24 -15.44 0.41 4.68
N ALA A 25 -16.69 0.76 4.33
CA ALA A 25 -16.97 1.91 3.47
C ALA A 25 -16.59 3.23 4.16
N ALA A 26 -16.98 3.41 5.43
CA ALA A 26 -16.61 4.59 6.21
C ALA A 26 -15.09 4.70 6.40
N PHE A 27 -14.42 3.58 6.66
CA PHE A 27 -12.95 3.50 6.71
C PHE A 27 -12.32 3.98 5.39
N ARG A 28 -12.77 3.44 4.24
CA ARG A 28 -12.24 3.82 2.92
C ARG A 28 -12.46 5.31 2.65
N SER A 29 -13.65 5.84 2.90
CA SER A 29 -13.96 7.27 2.70
C SER A 29 -13.08 8.18 3.56
N GLY A 30 -12.90 7.85 4.85
CA GLY A 30 -12.03 8.63 5.73
C GLY A 30 -10.57 8.64 5.28
N TRP A 31 -10.04 7.48 4.88
CA TRP A 31 -8.69 7.38 4.35
C TRP A 31 -8.50 8.11 3.02
N LYS A 32 -9.49 8.11 2.10
CA LYS A 32 -9.42 8.90 0.86
C LYS A 32 -9.17 10.38 1.14
N ARG A 33 -9.89 10.96 2.12
CA ARG A 33 -9.69 12.35 2.52
C ARG A 33 -8.26 12.59 3.00
N ILE A 34 -7.76 11.74 3.91
CA ILE A 34 -6.39 11.84 4.44
C ILE A 34 -5.36 11.79 3.30
N PHE A 35 -5.51 10.85 2.36
CA PHE A 35 -4.60 10.75 1.22
C PHE A 35 -4.65 11.95 0.29
N ILE A 36 -5.85 12.49 0.01
CA ILE A 36 -6.02 13.69 -0.81
C ILE A 36 -5.29 14.88 -0.17
N GLU A 37 -5.48 15.10 1.13
CA GLU A 37 -4.85 16.19 1.87
C GLU A 37 -3.33 15.99 1.98
N ALA A 38 -2.86 14.78 2.29
CA ALA A 38 -1.43 14.45 2.32
C ALA A 38 -0.75 14.67 0.95
N CYS A 39 -1.48 14.43 -0.13
CA CYS A 39 -1.04 14.73 -1.49
C CYS A 39 -1.21 16.22 -1.88
N LYS A 40 -1.51 17.11 -0.92
CA LYS A 40 -1.77 18.55 -1.13
C LYS A 40 -2.85 18.81 -2.19
N ARG A 41 -3.85 17.93 -2.27
CA ARG A 41 -4.95 17.99 -3.25
C ARG A 41 -4.46 18.04 -4.71
N LYS A 42 -3.32 17.40 -5.02
CA LYS A 42 -2.79 17.26 -6.38
C LYS A 42 -3.13 15.87 -6.94
N PRO A 43 -4.05 15.75 -7.93
CA PRO A 43 -4.40 14.46 -8.52
C PRO A 43 -3.18 13.72 -9.09
N ALA A 44 -2.25 14.45 -9.71
CA ALA A 44 -1.02 13.86 -10.24
C ALA A 44 -0.16 13.20 -9.16
N ARG A 45 -0.11 13.75 -7.93
CA ARG A 45 0.63 13.16 -6.81
C ARG A 45 -0.04 11.88 -6.33
N LEU A 46 -1.38 11.87 -6.20
CA LEU A 46 -2.13 10.66 -5.86
C LEU A 46 -1.86 9.53 -6.85
N ARG A 47 -1.95 9.80 -8.16
CA ARG A 47 -1.64 8.80 -9.20
C ARG A 47 -0.20 8.32 -9.16
N LYS A 48 0.76 9.22 -8.94
CA LYS A 48 2.18 8.87 -8.80
C LYS A 48 2.41 7.94 -7.61
N HIS A 49 1.79 8.21 -6.47
CA HIS A 49 1.89 7.34 -5.30
C HIS A 49 1.14 6.02 -5.50
N ALA A 50 -0.03 6.04 -6.13
CA ALA A 50 -0.77 4.83 -6.50
C ALA A 50 0.09 3.90 -7.38
N TRP A 51 0.73 4.46 -8.41
CA TRP A 51 1.64 3.72 -9.28
C TRP A 51 2.84 3.15 -8.54
N ARG A 52 3.48 3.92 -7.66
CA ARG A 52 4.61 3.44 -6.85
C ARG A 52 4.22 2.28 -5.94
N VAL A 53 3.07 2.40 -5.26
CA VAL A 53 2.56 1.34 -4.39
C VAL A 53 2.20 0.09 -5.21
N PHE A 54 1.58 0.25 -6.38
CA PHE A 54 1.25 -0.86 -7.26
C PHE A 54 2.50 -1.58 -7.80
N VAL A 55 3.51 -0.83 -8.25
CA VAL A 55 4.74 -1.41 -8.80
C VAL A 55 5.53 -2.14 -7.73
N LEU A 56 5.79 -1.50 -6.59
CA LEU A 56 6.61 -2.07 -5.52
C LEU A 56 5.88 -3.17 -4.72
N GLY A 57 4.56 -3.14 -4.73
CA GLY A 57 3.70 -4.10 -4.05
C GLY A 57 3.30 -5.26 -4.95
N PRO A 58 2.06 -5.27 -5.49
CA PRO A 58 1.54 -6.41 -6.22
C PRO A 58 2.36 -6.76 -7.45
N ALA A 59 2.80 -5.79 -8.26
CA ALA A 59 3.49 -6.11 -9.51
C ALA A 59 4.86 -6.77 -9.27
N ALA A 60 5.70 -6.20 -8.39
CA ALA A 60 6.98 -6.80 -8.02
C ALA A 60 6.81 -8.19 -7.41
N SER A 61 5.82 -8.36 -6.52
CA SER A 61 5.53 -9.66 -5.88
C SER A 61 5.10 -10.72 -6.91
N SER A 62 4.27 -10.33 -7.89
CA SER A 62 3.88 -11.22 -8.99
C SER A 62 5.06 -11.59 -9.88
N VAL A 63 5.94 -10.64 -10.21
CA VAL A 63 7.16 -10.92 -11.00
C VAL A 63 8.04 -11.94 -10.26
N ILE A 64 8.28 -11.74 -8.96
CA ILE A 64 9.06 -12.68 -8.14
C ILE A 64 8.42 -14.08 -8.17
N ALA A 65 7.11 -14.18 -7.97
CA ALA A 65 6.39 -15.45 -7.99
C ALA A 65 6.47 -16.14 -9.37
N LEU A 66 6.32 -15.38 -10.45
CA LEU A 66 6.43 -15.92 -11.82
C LEU A 66 7.85 -16.36 -12.13
N THR A 67 8.88 -15.61 -11.72
CA THR A 67 10.29 -16.01 -11.88
C THR A 67 10.60 -17.27 -11.09
N LEU A 68 10.06 -17.41 -9.87
CA LEU A 68 10.20 -18.62 -9.07
C LEU A 68 9.58 -19.83 -9.80
N ALA A 69 8.33 -19.70 -10.26
CA ALA A 69 7.64 -20.76 -11.00
C ALA A 69 8.38 -21.14 -12.30
N ALA A 70 8.85 -20.15 -13.05
CA ALA A 70 9.64 -20.37 -14.26
C ALA A 70 10.98 -21.07 -13.95
N GLY A 71 11.64 -20.70 -12.85
CA GLY A 71 12.85 -21.36 -12.36
C GLY A 71 12.61 -22.84 -12.05
N VAL A 72 11.54 -23.16 -11.31
CA VAL A 72 11.16 -24.56 -11.01
C VAL A 72 10.91 -25.34 -12.30
N ALA A 73 10.06 -24.81 -13.19
CA ALA A 73 9.73 -25.47 -14.45
C ALA A 73 10.98 -25.74 -15.31
N GLN A 74 11.89 -24.76 -15.40
CA GLN A 74 13.15 -24.91 -16.13
C GLN A 74 14.07 -25.96 -15.51
N THR A 75 14.21 -26.00 -14.17
CA THR A 75 15.03 -27.03 -13.51
C THR A 75 14.51 -28.44 -13.72
N VAL A 76 13.19 -28.61 -13.81
CA VAL A 76 12.57 -29.94 -14.00
C VAL A 76 12.71 -30.42 -15.44
N VAL A 77 12.60 -29.52 -16.42
CA VAL A 77 12.63 -29.88 -17.85
C VAL A 77 14.06 -29.93 -18.40
N HIS A 78 14.95 -29.07 -17.93
CA HIS A 78 16.31 -28.93 -18.46
C HIS A 78 17.36 -28.98 -17.35
N ALA A 79 18.01 -30.14 -17.19
CA ALA A 79 19.03 -30.34 -16.15
C ALA A 79 20.21 -29.36 -16.21
N ALA A 80 20.56 -28.85 -17.39
CA ALA A 80 21.61 -27.85 -17.62
C ALA A 80 21.08 -26.45 -18.00
N GLY A 81 19.79 -26.19 -17.76
CA GLY A 81 19.15 -24.91 -18.09
C GLY A 81 19.42 -23.80 -17.06
N PRO A 82 18.96 -22.56 -17.32
CA PRO A 82 19.13 -21.42 -16.41
C PRO A 82 18.27 -21.50 -15.13
N GLY A 83 17.57 -22.61 -14.90
CA GLY A 83 16.63 -22.81 -13.80
C GLY A 83 17.20 -22.49 -12.41
N PRO A 84 18.37 -23.03 -12.01
CA PRO A 84 18.94 -22.73 -10.68
C PRO A 84 19.27 -21.26 -10.49
N MET A 85 19.71 -20.56 -11.55
CA MET A 85 19.99 -19.13 -11.52
C MET A 85 18.70 -18.32 -11.30
N LEU A 86 17.62 -18.67 -12.00
CA LEU A 86 16.31 -18.03 -11.84
C LEU A 86 15.75 -18.24 -10.43
N LEU A 87 15.88 -19.46 -9.88
CA LEU A 87 15.48 -19.77 -8.51
C LEU A 87 16.27 -18.96 -7.49
N GLY A 88 17.60 -18.92 -7.62
CA GLY A 88 18.47 -18.12 -6.76
C GLY A 88 18.11 -16.64 -6.78
N ALA A 89 17.88 -16.08 -7.97
CA ALA A 89 17.47 -14.68 -8.14
C ALA A 89 16.10 -14.39 -7.52
N ALA A 90 15.11 -15.26 -7.75
CA ALA A 90 13.76 -15.09 -7.20
C ALA A 90 13.75 -15.20 -5.66
N LEU A 91 14.48 -16.15 -5.10
CA LEU A 91 14.61 -16.32 -3.65
C LEU A 91 15.32 -15.12 -3.00
N ALA A 92 16.40 -14.62 -3.60
CA ALA A 92 17.09 -13.43 -3.12
C ALA A 92 16.18 -12.18 -3.16
N ALA A 93 15.42 -12.01 -4.25
CA ALA A 93 14.47 -10.91 -4.37
C ALA A 93 13.32 -11.02 -3.35
N ALA A 94 12.77 -12.23 -3.16
CA ALA A 94 11.74 -12.50 -2.16
C ALA A 94 12.24 -12.20 -0.73
N ALA A 95 13.46 -12.63 -0.40
CA ALA A 95 14.07 -12.37 0.90
C ALA A 95 14.30 -10.88 1.13
N ALA A 96 14.83 -10.16 0.14
CA ALA A 96 15.04 -8.71 0.23
C ALA A 96 13.71 -7.95 0.40
N GLN A 97 12.69 -8.26 -0.42
CA GLN A 97 11.38 -7.65 -0.30
C GLN A 97 10.73 -7.97 1.06
N GLY A 98 10.75 -9.24 1.45
CA GLY A 98 10.22 -9.70 2.73
C GLY A 98 10.88 -9.03 3.92
N ALA A 99 12.21 -8.87 3.90
CA ALA A 99 12.96 -8.19 4.95
C ALA A 99 12.54 -6.72 5.09
N VAL A 100 12.43 -5.98 3.98
CA VAL A 100 12.01 -4.57 3.99
C VAL A 100 10.58 -4.44 4.49
N VAL A 101 9.65 -5.27 4.00
CA VAL A 101 8.24 -5.23 4.43
C VAL A 101 8.11 -5.59 5.92
N ALA A 102 8.77 -6.66 6.38
CA ALA A 102 8.76 -7.06 7.77
C ALA A 102 9.34 -5.96 8.68
N TRP A 103 10.41 -5.30 8.24
CA TRP A 103 11.01 -4.17 8.96
C TRP A 103 10.05 -2.99 9.07
N VAL A 104 9.36 -2.62 7.99
CA VAL A 104 8.34 -1.56 8.00
C VAL A 104 7.17 -1.91 8.92
N TYR A 105 6.69 -3.16 8.88
CA TYR A 105 5.60 -3.62 9.76
C TYR A 105 6.02 -3.55 11.23
N ARG A 106 7.26 -3.96 11.54
CA ARG A 106 7.83 -3.87 12.89
C ARG A 106 7.91 -2.41 13.38
N ILE A 107 8.37 -1.49 12.55
CA ILE A 107 8.41 -0.05 12.90
C ILE A 107 7.00 0.49 13.10
N GLY A 108 6.02 0.01 12.33
CA GLY A 108 4.61 0.40 12.44
C GLY A 108 3.85 -0.26 13.58
N GLY A 109 4.49 -1.12 14.40
CA GLY A 109 3.81 -1.89 15.46
C GLY A 109 2.79 -2.91 14.94
N ALA A 110 2.83 -3.24 13.65
CA ALA A 110 1.94 -4.22 13.03
C ALA A 110 2.49 -5.65 13.21
N PRO A 111 1.62 -6.67 13.33
CA PRO A 111 2.08 -8.05 13.42
C PRO A 111 2.85 -8.44 12.15
N ILE A 112 4.09 -8.91 12.30
CA ILE A 112 4.96 -9.26 11.16
C ILE A 112 4.32 -10.33 10.27
N ALA A 113 3.51 -11.24 10.83
CA ALA A 113 2.76 -12.23 10.06
C ALA A 113 1.84 -11.60 8.99
N ALA A 114 1.32 -10.39 9.24
CA ALA A 114 0.50 -9.68 8.26
C ALA A 114 1.31 -9.17 7.05
N ALA A 115 2.65 -9.16 7.11
CA ALA A 115 3.51 -8.84 5.97
C ALA A 115 3.28 -9.80 4.78
N ALA A 116 2.84 -11.04 5.03
CA ALA A 116 2.47 -11.98 3.98
C ALA A 116 1.31 -11.46 3.09
N LEU A 117 0.43 -10.63 3.65
CA LEU A 117 -0.69 -10.01 2.93
C LEU A 117 -0.31 -8.69 2.26
N PHE A 118 0.96 -8.29 2.30
CA PHE A 118 1.44 -7.04 1.72
C PHE A 118 1.06 -6.84 0.25
N PRO A 119 1.15 -7.83 -0.67
CA PRO A 119 0.76 -7.64 -2.06
C PRO A 119 -0.72 -7.28 -2.21
N VAL A 120 -1.58 -7.89 -1.39
CA VAL A 120 -3.03 -7.63 -1.36
C VAL A 120 -3.31 -6.25 -0.77
N GLY A 121 -2.70 -5.92 0.37
CA GLY A 121 -2.89 -4.62 1.03
C GLY A 121 -2.42 -3.45 0.17
N SER A 122 -1.27 -3.61 -0.51
CA SER A 122 -0.74 -2.60 -1.44
C SER A 122 -1.61 -2.46 -2.70
N ALA A 123 -2.19 -3.54 -3.24
CA ALA A 123 -3.16 -3.45 -4.32
C ALA A 123 -4.43 -2.66 -3.91
N ILE A 124 -4.97 -2.93 -2.71
CA ILE A 124 -6.12 -2.20 -2.16
C ILE A 124 -5.78 -0.71 -1.99
N LEU A 125 -4.60 -0.41 -1.43
CA LEU A 125 -4.14 0.97 -1.23
C LEU A 125 -3.92 1.71 -2.55
N ALA A 126 -3.28 1.07 -3.55
CA ALA A 126 -3.09 1.65 -4.86
C ALA A 126 -4.44 2.00 -5.52
N ARG A 127 -5.41 1.07 -5.46
CA ARG A 127 -6.78 1.31 -5.91
C ARG A 127 -7.42 2.49 -5.19
N LEU A 128 -7.29 2.56 -3.87
CA LEU A 128 -7.85 3.65 -3.07
C LEU A 128 -7.27 5.02 -3.47
N LEU A 129 -5.97 5.09 -3.77
CA LEU A 129 -5.31 6.31 -4.23
C LEU A 129 -5.75 6.72 -5.64
N TRP A 130 -5.96 5.77 -6.56
CA TRP A 130 -6.55 6.06 -7.88
C TRP A 130 -7.98 6.55 -7.77
N GLU A 131 -8.81 5.89 -6.96
CA GLU A 131 -10.19 6.31 -6.68
C GLU A 131 -10.21 7.72 -6.07
N ALA A 132 -9.37 7.99 -5.07
CA ALA A 132 -9.24 9.31 -4.46
C ALA A 132 -8.81 10.38 -5.48
N SER A 133 -7.92 10.04 -6.42
CA SER A 133 -7.56 10.95 -7.51
C SER A 133 -8.73 11.21 -8.46
N ALA A 134 -9.55 10.20 -8.76
CA ALA A 134 -10.72 10.36 -9.64
C ALA A 134 -11.79 11.20 -8.94
N ASP A 135 -12.06 10.91 -7.66
CA ASP A 135 -13.01 11.62 -6.81
C ASP A 135 -12.63 13.10 -6.70
N LEU A 136 -11.35 13.41 -6.46
CA LEU A 136 -10.85 14.78 -6.40
C LEU A 136 -10.98 15.53 -7.74
N ARG A 137 -10.71 14.87 -8.87
CA ARG A 137 -10.87 15.50 -10.20
C ARG A 137 -12.34 15.79 -10.53
N ALA A 138 -13.22 14.86 -10.18
CA ALA A 138 -14.65 14.97 -10.39
C ALA A 138 -15.37 15.80 -9.30
N ARG A 139 -14.63 16.29 -8.28
CA ARG A 139 -15.17 17.01 -7.11
C ARG A 139 -16.28 16.24 -6.41
N ARG A 140 -16.18 14.91 -6.37
CA ARG A 140 -17.16 14.07 -5.66
C ARG A 140 -17.03 14.31 -4.15
N PRO A 141 -18.16 14.49 -3.43
CA PRO A 141 -18.13 14.68 -1.99
C PRO A 141 -17.59 13.44 -1.30
N ILE A 142 -16.77 13.65 -0.26
CA ILE A 142 -16.27 12.59 0.61
C ILE A 142 -16.97 12.73 1.95
N THR A 143 -17.74 11.72 2.34
CA THR A 143 -18.40 11.66 3.64
C THR A 143 -17.42 11.17 4.71
N TRP A 144 -17.23 11.96 5.77
CA TRP A 144 -16.38 11.61 6.90
C TRP A 144 -16.94 12.19 8.20
N ALA A 145 -17.06 11.35 9.24
CA ALA A 145 -17.63 11.72 10.53
C ALA A 145 -19.00 12.44 10.43
N GLY A 146 -19.89 11.93 9.55
CA GLY A 146 -21.21 12.49 9.31
C GLY A 146 -21.26 13.80 8.52
N ARG A 147 -20.12 14.29 7.99
CA ARG A 147 -20.04 15.51 7.18
C ARG A 147 -19.56 15.20 5.77
N GLU A 148 -20.07 15.94 4.79
CA GLU A 148 -19.61 15.86 3.41
C GLU A 148 -18.59 16.95 3.11
N TYR A 149 -17.49 16.54 2.48
CA TYR A 149 -16.41 17.44 2.08
C TYR A 149 -16.25 17.40 0.56
N VAL A 150 -16.53 18.53 -0.09
CA VAL A 150 -16.19 18.73 -1.50
C VAL A 150 -14.80 19.36 -1.56
N LEU A 151 -13.81 18.59 -2.02
CA LEU A 151 -12.42 19.03 -2.09
C LEU A 151 -12.07 19.49 -3.51
N GLU A 152 -11.42 20.65 -3.60
CA GLU A 152 -10.96 21.20 -4.87
C GLU A 152 -9.49 20.85 -5.14
N PRO A 153 -9.14 20.47 -6.38
CA PRO A 153 -7.74 20.31 -6.81
C PRO A 153 -6.94 21.60 -6.65
N ARG A 154 -5.65 21.49 -6.29
CA ARG A 154 -4.68 22.59 -6.19
C ARG A 154 -3.34 22.23 -6.83
#